data_AF-A0AAU4JVT5-F1
#
_entry.id   AF-A0AAU4JVT5-F1
#
_cell.length_a   1.000
_cell.length_b   1.000
_cell.length_c   1.000
_cell.angle_alpha   90.00
_cell.angle_beta   90.00
_cell.angle_gamma   90.00
#
_symmetry.space_group_name_H-M   'P 1'
#
loop_
_entity.id
_entity.type
_entity.pdbx_description
1 polymer ?
#
loop_
_entity_poly.entity_id
_entity_poly.type
_entity_poly.pdbx_seq_one_letter_code
_entity_poly.pdbx_strand_id
1 'polypeptide(L)' 'MARGSGGPGPFDAGWKDTIDLRPGEQARILIHFDGYPGKYVFHCHNLEHEDMAMMANFVVS' A
#
# COMPACT_ATOMS: atom_id res chain seq x y z
N MET A 1 -5.47 6.75 6.76
CA MET A 1 -4.16 6.86 6.07
C MET A 1 -3.60 8.26 6.28
N ALA A 2 -2.28 8.45 6.26
CA ALA A 2 -1.64 9.76 6.38
C ALA A 2 -0.34 9.80 5.57
N ARG A 3 0.02 10.96 5.00
CA ARG A 3 1.26 11.18 4.23
C ARG A 3 2.23 12.03 5.03
N GLY A 4 3.32 11.43 5.53
CA GLY A 4 4.30 12.12 6.38
C GLY A 4 3.65 12.89 7.52
N SER A 5 4.03 14.17 7.70
CA SER A 5 3.43 15.10 8.67
C SER A 5 2.18 15.83 8.15
N GLY A 6 1.80 15.67 6.88
CA GLY A 6 0.80 16.49 6.19
C GLY A 6 -0.66 16.03 6.33
N GLY A 7 -0.93 14.95 7.06
CA GLY A 7 -2.26 14.34 7.11
C GLY A 7 -2.66 13.64 5.80
N PRO A 8 -3.92 13.24 5.63
CA PRO A 8 -4.44 12.65 4.38
C PRO A 8 -4.67 13.74 3.31
N GLY A 9 -4.30 13.46 2.07
CA GLY A 9 -4.62 14.30 0.91
C GLY A 9 -6.10 14.21 0.47
N PRO A 10 -6.53 15.00 -0.53
CA PRO A 10 -7.93 15.08 -0.95
C PRO A 10 -8.54 13.75 -1.39
N PHE A 11 -7.70 12.87 -1.95
CA PHE A 11 -8.13 11.57 -2.44
C PHE A 11 -7.84 10.43 -1.47
N ASP A 12 -7.36 10.72 -0.26
CA ASP A 12 -6.95 9.72 0.74
C ASP A 12 -8.11 9.33 1.69
N ALA A 13 -9.34 9.65 1.33
CA ALA A 13 -10.53 9.22 2.06
C ALA A 13 -10.99 7.83 1.63
N GLY A 14 -11.65 7.11 2.55
CA GLY A 14 -12.30 5.82 2.27
C GLY A 14 -11.36 4.62 2.26
N TRP A 15 -11.91 3.48 1.83
CA TRP A 15 -11.19 2.22 1.66
C TRP A 15 -10.41 2.21 0.36
N LYS A 16 -9.16 1.71 0.41
CA LYS A 16 -8.25 1.65 -0.72
C LYS A 16 -7.38 0.41 -0.64
N ASP A 17 -7.03 -0.10 -1.81
CA ASP A 17 -5.99 -1.14 -2.00
C ASP A 17 -4.67 -0.53 -2.49
N THR A 18 -4.71 0.62 -3.16
CA THR A 18 -3.57 1.23 -3.85
C THR A 18 -3.42 2.71 -3.48
N ILE A 19 -2.17 3.16 -3.33
CA ILE A 19 -1.81 4.56 -3.07
C ILE A 19 -0.65 4.97 -3.96
N ASP A 20 -0.76 6.12 -4.64
CA ASP A 20 0.36 6.75 -5.35
C ASP A 20 1.31 7.40 -4.34
N LEU A 21 2.60 7.08 -4.39
CA LEU A 21 3.65 7.66 -3.55
C LEU A 21 4.63 8.42 -4.44
N ARG A 22 4.73 9.74 -4.22
CA ARG A 22 5.70 10.57 -4.95
C ARG A 22 7.12 10.38 -4.40
N PRO A 23 8.17 10.73 -5.17
CA PRO A 23 9.54 10.66 -4.68
C PRO A 23 9.73 11.39 -3.34
N GLY A 24 10.26 10.68 -2.34
CA GLY A 24 10.48 11.21 -0.98
C GLY A 24 9.25 11.22 -0.07
N GLU A 25 8.07 10.86 -0.57
CA GLU A 25 6.88 10.69 0.26
C GLU A 25 6.94 9.40 1.09
N GLN A 26 6.28 9.44 2.23
CA GLN A 26 6.02 8.28 3.09
C GLN A 26 4.54 8.28 3.46
N ALA A 27 3.93 7.09 3.49
CA ALA A 27 2.56 6.94 3.95
C ALA A 27 2.46 5.98 5.13
N ARG A 28 1.51 6.25 6.01
CA ARG A 28 1.05 5.34 7.06
C ARG A 28 -0.35 4.84 6.71
N ILE A 29 -0.49 3.53 6.60
CA ILE A 29 -1.75 2.84 6.31
C ILE A 29 -2.21 2.02 7.51
N LEU A 30 -3.51 1.80 7.59
CA LEU A 30 -4.15 0.89 8.52
C LEU A 30 -4.91 -0.13 7.68
N ILE A 31 -4.64 -1.40 7.89
CA ILE A 31 -5.28 -2.50 7.17
C ILE A 31 -6.05 -3.32 8.21
N HIS A 32 -7.29 -3.66 7.89
CA HIS A 32 -8.07 -4.62 8.65
C HIS A 32 -8.04 -5.95 7.91
N PHE A 33 -7.35 -6.94 8.48
CA PHE A 33 -7.36 -8.30 7.96
C PHE A 33 -8.52 -9.06 8.61
N ASP A 34 -9.58 -9.26 7.83
CA ASP A 34 -10.73 -10.09 8.18
C ASP A 34 -10.96 -11.09 7.05
N GLY A 35 -11.37 -12.31 7.39
CA GLY A 35 -11.57 -13.41 6.43
C GLY A 35 -10.44 -14.43 6.40
N TYR A 36 -9.78 -14.58 5.24
CA TYR A 36 -8.98 -15.77 4.94
C TYR A 36 -7.50 -15.63 5.37
N PRO A 37 -6.92 -16.62 6.07
CA PRO A 37 -5.47 -16.68 6.27
C PRO A 37 -4.77 -17.06 4.95
N GLY A 38 -3.55 -16.59 4.77
CA GLY A 38 -2.80 -16.86 3.55
C GLY A 38 -1.60 -15.96 3.33
N LYS A 39 -0.90 -16.23 2.21
CA LYS A 39 0.20 -15.40 1.72
C LYS A 39 -0.35 -14.42 0.68
N TYR A 40 -0.12 -13.14 0.92
CA TYR A 40 -0.61 -12.03 0.10
C TYR A 40 0.54 -11.24 -0.50
N VAL A 41 0.29 -10.60 -1.64
CA VAL A 41 1.26 -9.72 -2.31
C VAL A 41 1.11 -8.28 -1.85
N PHE A 42 2.22 -7.56 -1.83
CA PHE A 42 2.27 -6.11 -1.78
C PHE A 42 3.40 -5.64 -2.70
N HIS A 43 3.08 -4.79 -3.68
CA HIS A 43 4.02 -4.41 -4.73
C HIS A 43 3.74 -3.01 -5.27
N CYS A 44 4.68 -2.48 -6.05
CA CYS A 44 4.43 -1.30 -6.86
C CYS A 44 3.49 -1.68 -8.01
N HIS A 45 2.42 -0.92 -8.22
CA HIS A 45 1.46 -1.16 -9.31
C HIS A 45 1.90 -0.50 -10.65
N ASN A 46 3.14 0.00 -10.72
CA ASN A 46 3.80 0.28 -11.99
C ASN A 46 4.34 -1.04 -12.53
N LEU A 47 3.87 -1.45 -13.71
CA LEU A 47 4.13 -2.78 -14.27
C LEU A 47 5.62 -3.02 -14.48
N GLU A 48 6.35 -2.02 -14.98
CA GLU A 48 7.78 -2.14 -15.21
C GLU A 48 8.53 -2.34 -13.89
N HIS A 49 8.14 -1.63 -12.82
CA HIS A 49 8.75 -1.81 -11.50
C HIS A 49 8.38 -3.16 -10.87
N GLU A 50 7.13 -3.61 -11.03
CA GLU A 50 6.68 -4.92 -10.57
C GLU A 50 7.49 -6.05 -11.22
N ASP A 51 7.61 -6.03 -12.55
CA ASP A 51 8.37 -7.02 -13.33
C ASP A 51 9.87 -6.99 -12.99
N MET A 52 10.39 -5.82 -12.61
CA MET A 52 11.75 -5.65 -12.09
C MET A 52 11.86 -5.91 -10.56
N ALA A 53 10.97 -6.76 -10.04
CA ALA A 53 10.99 -7.31 -8.68
C ALA A 53 10.69 -6.33 -7.54
N MET A 54 9.98 -5.22 -7.80
CA MET A 54 9.45 -4.34 -6.74
C MET A 54 8.17 -4.93 -6.11
N MET A 55 8.29 -6.17 -5.64
CA MET A 55 7.21 -6.98 -5.06
C MET A 55 7.69 -7.69 -3.80
N ALA A 56 6.82 -7.79 -2.80
CA ALA A 56 7.03 -8.55 -1.59
C ALA A 56 5.77 -9.34 -1.21
N ASN A 57 5.93 -10.28 -0.28
CA ASN A 57 4.83 -11.04 0.30
C ASN A 57 4.74 -10.80 1.80
N PHE A 58 3.52 -10.89 2.33
CA PHE A 58 3.27 -10.98 3.77
C PHE A 58 2.29 -12.13 4.06
N VAL A 59 2.24 -12.57 5.32
CA VAL A 59 1.36 -13.65 5.77
C VAL A 59 0.34 -13.11 6.74
N VAL A 60 -0.93 -13.45 6.51
CA VAL A 60 -2.02 -13.29 7.45
C VAL A 60 -2.31 -14.67 8.02
N SER A 61 -2.32 -14.79 9.35
CA SER A 61 -2.51 -16.04 10.09
C SER A 61 -3.78 -16.03 10.91
#